data_AF-A0AAD4HUY8-F1
#
_entry.id   AF-A0AAD4HUY8-F1
#
_cell.length_a   1.000
_cell.length_b   1.000
_cell.length_c   1.000
_cell.angle_alpha   90.00
_cell.angle_beta   90.00
_cell.angle_gamma   90.00
#
_symmetry.space_group_name_H-M   'P 1'
#
loop_
_entity.id
_entity.type
_entity.pdbx_description
1 polymer ?
#
loop_
_entity_poly.entity_id
_entity_poly.type
_entity_poly.pdbx_seq_one_letter_code
_entity_poly.pdbx_strand_id
1 'polypeptide(L)'
;MSQRQSEETVASVSSNTSGGSSTQSTQLSASPSGQQRSSSPASTSSTSKRKGDDYVYFERSTDSFSSDAVSRATAAKLKLESYYKLAVDAAIERNGRRTELEHRLNQAMIPNESKEREIRKYRKLESQHLRLRRTKIRLTDFRTIKVIGKGAFGEVRLVQKVDTGKVYAMKTLQKAEMLKRDQLAHIRAERDLLAESTSPWVVQLFYSFQDPLYLYLIMEFLPGGDLMTMLMKYDVFSEDVTRFYMAECILAIEAVHDLGYIHRDIKPDNILIDKNGHLKLSDFGLSTGLHKTTDGDFYKRLIDQDKQKDHARNSVQVNAIHLTMSREQIATWKANRRKLAYSTVGTPDYIAPEVFMLKGYGKECDWWSLGAIFFECVVGYAPFCSENPSDTYKKIIEWPNYLYFPEEVHLSQEAEHLIRSMMTWANTRLGVNEIKNHPFFYGADWDNLRYIAPPFVPALSSITDTTYFPTDELGNLPEQLEVVEQVGSDKDLAFLGFTFKRFTGGQAP
;
A
#
# COMPACT_ATOMS: atom_id res chain seq x y z
N MET A 1 20.23 -72.47 11.93
CA MET A 1 19.49 -72.11 13.15
C MET A 1 18.77 -70.78 12.91
N SER A 2 17.45 -70.79 13.13
CA SER A 2 16.43 -69.73 13.02
C SER A 2 16.19 -69.00 11.68
N GLN A 3 15.11 -69.42 11.04
CA GLN A 3 14.31 -68.74 10.02
C GLN A 3 13.49 -67.58 10.62
N ARG A 4 13.13 -66.59 9.79
CA ARG A 4 11.73 -66.13 9.63
C ARG A 4 11.60 -65.27 8.37
N GLN A 5 10.85 -65.79 7.41
CA GLN A 5 10.29 -65.09 6.25
C GLN A 5 9.09 -64.25 6.70
N SER A 6 8.85 -63.13 6.02
CA SER A 6 7.58 -62.40 6.10
C SER A 6 7.14 -62.01 4.69
N GLU A 7 6.03 -62.62 4.26
CA GLU A 7 5.34 -62.42 3.00
C GLU A 7 4.51 -61.13 3.03
N GLU A 8 4.55 -60.36 1.94
CA GLU A 8 3.64 -59.25 1.64
C GLU A 8 2.32 -59.79 1.08
N THR A 9 1.21 -59.41 1.69
CA THR A 9 -0.15 -59.66 1.17
C THR A 9 -0.71 -58.40 0.53
N VAL A 10 -0.98 -58.51 -0.77
CA VAL A 10 -1.68 -57.54 -1.61
C VAL A 10 -3.18 -57.74 -1.42
N ALA A 11 -3.92 -56.67 -1.13
CA ALA A 11 -5.39 -56.67 -1.17
C ALA A 11 -5.90 -55.58 -2.11
N SER A 12 -6.46 -56.05 -3.22
CA SER A 12 -7.19 -55.36 -4.28
C SER A 12 -8.53 -54.81 -3.79
N VAL A 13 -8.86 -53.55 -4.13
CA VAL A 13 -10.20 -52.97 -3.95
C VAL A 13 -10.90 -52.92 -5.31
N SER A 14 -11.97 -53.69 -5.43
CA SER A 14 -12.84 -53.80 -6.60
C SER A 14 -13.85 -52.67 -6.65
N SER A 15 -13.96 -52.06 -7.82
CA SER A 15 -15.01 -51.13 -8.25
C SER A 15 -16.36 -51.82 -8.40
N ASN A 16 -17.43 -51.20 -7.92
CA ASN A 16 -18.79 -51.46 -8.42
C ASN A 16 -19.56 -50.14 -8.57
N THR A 17 -19.95 -49.86 -9.81
CA THR A 17 -20.79 -48.74 -10.25
C THR A 17 -22.13 -49.27 -10.76
N SER A 18 -23.22 -48.72 -10.23
CA SER A 18 -24.57 -48.66 -10.81
C SER A 18 -25.36 -47.70 -9.89
N GLY A 19 -25.94 -46.58 -10.27
CA GLY A 19 -26.63 -46.18 -11.50
C GLY A 19 -28.08 -45.84 -11.10
N GLY A 20 -28.55 -44.60 -11.30
CA GLY A 20 -29.99 -44.29 -11.16
C GLY A 20 -30.34 -42.88 -10.64
N SER A 21 -30.70 -42.02 -11.59
CA SER A 21 -31.37 -40.71 -11.51
C SER A 21 -32.57 -40.59 -10.56
N SER A 22 -32.78 -39.41 -9.96
CA SER A 22 -33.90 -38.49 -10.31
C SER A 22 -34.02 -37.33 -9.33
N THR A 23 -33.83 -36.12 -9.83
CA THR A 23 -34.22 -34.83 -9.25
C THR A 23 -35.71 -34.58 -9.42
N GLN A 24 -36.43 -34.19 -8.37
CA GLN A 24 -37.65 -33.41 -8.49
C GLN A 24 -37.79 -32.39 -7.34
N SER A 25 -38.20 -31.21 -7.78
CA SER A 25 -38.34 -29.90 -7.16
C SER A 25 -39.63 -29.70 -6.37
N THR A 26 -39.59 -28.87 -5.32
CA THR A 26 -40.66 -27.91 -4.90
C THR A 26 -40.04 -26.97 -3.84
N GLN A 27 -39.75 -25.68 -4.07
CA GLN A 27 -40.66 -24.51 -4.03
C GLN A 27 -41.63 -24.57 -2.83
N LEU A 28 -41.72 -23.63 -1.87
CA LEU A 28 -41.82 -22.16 -1.97
C LEU A 28 -41.79 -21.49 -0.56
N SER A 29 -41.27 -20.25 -0.52
CA SER A 29 -41.74 -19.06 0.22
C SER A 29 -41.96 -19.04 1.75
N ALA A 30 -41.31 -18.09 2.43
CA ALA A 30 -41.91 -16.86 3.02
C ALA A 30 -41.22 -16.40 4.32
N SER A 31 -40.67 -15.18 4.31
CA SER A 31 -40.35 -14.33 5.47
C SER A 31 -41.66 -13.84 6.16
N PRO A 32 -41.67 -13.01 7.24
CA PRO A 32 -40.60 -12.41 8.04
C PRO A 32 -40.91 -12.41 9.57
N SER A 33 -40.23 -11.54 10.33
CA SER A 33 -40.53 -10.98 11.66
C SER A 33 -39.71 -11.50 12.85
N GLY A 34 -38.58 -10.81 13.08
CA GLY A 34 -37.85 -10.84 14.35
C GLY A 34 -38.44 -9.80 15.31
N GLN A 35 -38.99 -10.29 16.42
CA GLN A 35 -39.19 -9.50 17.64
C GLN A 35 -38.32 -10.09 18.74
N GLN A 36 -37.54 -9.21 19.36
CA GLN A 36 -36.75 -9.47 20.56
C GLN A 36 -37.65 -9.99 21.69
N ARG A 37 -37.22 -11.05 22.39
CA ARG A 37 -37.49 -11.20 23.82
C ARG A 37 -36.40 -12.02 24.51
N SER A 38 -35.84 -11.36 25.51
CA SER A 38 -34.97 -11.83 26.59
C SER A 38 -35.40 -13.17 27.21
N SER A 39 -34.44 -14.09 27.39
CA SER A 39 -34.59 -15.27 28.25
C SER A 39 -33.45 -15.35 29.27
N SER A 40 -33.83 -15.21 30.53
CA SER A 40 -33.07 -15.69 31.69
C SER A 40 -33.13 -17.23 31.74
N PRO A 41 -32.23 -17.91 32.47
CA PRO A 41 -31.87 -19.30 32.19
C PRO A 41 -32.84 -20.31 32.82
N ALA A 42 -33.28 -21.28 32.02
CA ALA A 42 -34.00 -22.45 32.51
C ALA A 42 -33.02 -23.62 32.67
N SER A 43 -32.88 -24.06 33.93
CA SER A 43 -32.28 -25.33 34.33
C SER A 43 -32.88 -26.49 33.54
N THR A 44 -32.05 -27.25 32.82
CA THR A 44 -32.43 -28.58 32.33
C THR A 44 -31.33 -29.60 32.60
N SER A 45 -31.72 -30.57 33.39
CA SER A 45 -31.03 -31.76 33.86
C SER A 45 -30.38 -32.57 32.73
N SER A 46 -29.07 -32.78 32.86
CA SER A 46 -28.27 -33.66 32.00
C SER A 46 -28.58 -35.14 32.28
N THR A 47 -29.11 -35.84 31.28
CA THR A 47 -29.17 -37.31 31.25
C THR A 47 -27.78 -37.85 30.94
N SER A 48 -27.13 -38.44 31.94
CA SER A 48 -25.79 -39.01 31.88
C SER A 48 -25.78 -40.35 31.13
N LYS A 49 -25.40 -40.33 29.85
CA LYS A 49 -24.87 -41.54 29.19
C LYS A 49 -23.47 -41.80 29.74
N ARG A 50 -23.35 -42.77 30.64
CA ARG A 50 -22.08 -43.32 31.16
C ARG A 50 -21.20 -43.78 30.00
N LYS A 51 -20.17 -42.98 29.66
CA LYS A 51 -18.95 -43.43 28.99
C LYS A 51 -17.89 -43.63 30.07
N GLY A 52 -17.04 -44.65 29.91
CA GLY A 52 -16.25 -45.32 30.96
C GLY A 52 -15.47 -44.43 31.95
N ASP A 53 -15.31 -44.98 33.14
CA ASP A 53 -14.84 -44.40 34.41
C ASP A 53 -13.39 -43.87 34.44
N ASP A 54 -12.80 -43.50 33.30
CA ASP A 54 -11.39 -43.05 33.24
C ASP A 54 -11.22 -41.64 32.63
N TYR A 55 -12.32 -40.90 32.44
CA TYR A 55 -12.28 -39.51 31.97
C TYR A 55 -12.66 -38.53 33.09
N VAL A 56 -11.65 -37.92 33.69
CA VAL A 56 -11.84 -36.82 34.65
C VAL A 56 -12.21 -35.55 33.87
N TYR A 57 -13.48 -35.13 33.99
CA TYR A 57 -13.92 -33.83 33.52
C TYR A 57 -13.50 -32.76 34.51
N PHE A 58 -12.50 -31.95 34.13
CA PHE A 58 -12.14 -30.75 34.87
C PHE A 58 -12.95 -29.57 34.34
N GLU A 59 -13.77 -28.93 35.18
CA GLU A 59 -14.28 -27.59 34.90
C GLU A 59 -13.13 -26.59 34.98
N ARG A 60 -12.81 -25.95 33.85
CA ARG A 60 -11.74 -24.96 33.75
C ARG A 60 -12.38 -23.58 33.81
N SER A 61 -12.12 -22.84 34.88
CA SER A 61 -12.50 -21.42 34.99
C SER A 61 -11.29 -20.51 34.78
N THR A 62 -11.53 -19.33 34.23
CA THR A 62 -10.55 -18.24 34.07
C THR A 62 -10.46 -17.33 35.29
N ASP A 63 -11.32 -17.50 36.29
CA ASP A 63 -11.55 -16.53 37.38
C ASP A 63 -10.34 -16.30 38.30
N SER A 64 -9.40 -17.25 38.35
CA SER A 64 -8.19 -17.16 39.18
C SER A 64 -6.95 -16.63 38.45
N PHE A 65 -7.05 -16.36 37.14
CA PHE A 65 -5.92 -15.86 36.35
C PHE A 65 -5.91 -14.33 36.28
N SER A 66 -4.72 -13.74 36.40
CA SER A 66 -4.53 -12.30 36.17
C SER A 66 -4.96 -11.91 34.74
N SER A 67 -5.46 -10.69 34.55
CA SER A 67 -5.81 -10.15 33.23
C SER A 67 -4.69 -10.34 32.19
N ASP A 68 -3.43 -10.08 32.58
CA ASP A 68 -2.22 -10.29 31.75
C ASP A 68 -1.96 -11.75 31.36
N ALA A 69 -2.41 -12.71 32.15
CA ALA A 69 -2.25 -14.14 31.84
C ALA A 69 -3.29 -14.58 30.82
N VAL A 70 -4.53 -14.09 30.95
CA VAL A 70 -5.62 -14.34 29.99
C VAL A 70 -5.29 -13.70 28.64
N SER A 71 -4.75 -12.48 28.64
CA SER A 71 -4.38 -11.77 27.42
C SER A 71 -3.21 -12.47 26.69
N ARG A 72 -2.15 -12.86 27.41
CA ARG A 72 -1.06 -13.70 26.88
C ARG A 72 -1.53 -15.07 26.37
N ALA A 73 -2.48 -15.72 27.03
CA ALA A 73 -3.04 -16.99 26.56
C ALA A 73 -3.81 -16.81 25.25
N THR A 74 -4.60 -15.74 25.14
CA THR A 74 -5.33 -15.36 23.92
C THR A 74 -4.35 -15.03 22.78
N ALA A 75 -3.28 -14.30 23.10
CA ALA A 75 -2.17 -14.00 22.20
C ALA A 75 -1.52 -15.27 21.65
N ALA A 76 -1.22 -16.23 22.54
CA ALA A 76 -0.60 -17.50 22.19
C ALA A 76 -1.53 -18.35 21.31
N LYS A 77 -2.83 -18.39 21.62
CA LYS A 77 -3.84 -19.08 20.81
C LYS A 77 -3.86 -18.54 19.38
N LEU A 78 -4.02 -17.22 19.21
CA LEU A 78 -4.05 -16.59 17.88
C LEU A 78 -2.74 -16.82 17.11
N LYS A 79 -1.60 -16.77 17.80
CA LYS A 79 -0.29 -17.04 17.20
C LYS A 79 -0.14 -18.48 16.72
N LEU A 80 -0.65 -19.45 17.48
CA LEU A 80 -0.63 -20.86 17.10
C LEU A 80 -1.57 -21.15 15.92
N GLU A 81 -2.79 -20.62 15.97
CA GLU A 81 -3.76 -20.76 14.88
C GLU A 81 -3.22 -20.17 13.58
N SER A 82 -2.67 -18.96 13.63
CA SER A 82 -2.02 -18.31 12.48
C SER A 82 -0.81 -19.11 11.98
N TYR A 83 0.03 -19.63 12.88
CA TYR A 83 1.21 -20.42 12.52
C TYR A 83 0.83 -21.70 11.77
N TYR A 84 -0.11 -22.48 12.29
CA TYR A 84 -0.54 -23.73 11.65
C TYR A 84 -1.26 -23.47 10.34
N LYS A 85 -2.11 -22.43 10.26
CA LYS A 85 -2.75 -22.04 9.00
C LYS A 85 -1.71 -21.72 7.91
N LEU A 86 -0.76 -20.83 8.22
CA LEU A 86 0.32 -20.47 7.29
C LEU A 86 1.23 -21.66 6.92
N ALA A 87 1.44 -22.60 7.85
CA ALA A 87 2.22 -23.80 7.59
C ALA A 87 1.48 -24.79 6.65
N VAL A 88 0.17 -24.93 6.82
CA VAL A 88 -0.67 -25.76 5.94
C VAL A 88 -0.78 -25.14 4.56
N ASP A 89 -1.11 -23.85 4.46
CA ASP A 89 -1.21 -23.14 3.18
C ASP A 89 0.10 -23.23 2.39
N ALA A 90 1.23 -23.07 3.08
CA ALA A 90 2.55 -23.26 2.51
C ALA A 90 2.83 -24.68 2.00
N ALA A 91 2.37 -25.71 2.72
CA ALA A 91 2.53 -27.09 2.29
C ALA A 91 1.66 -27.41 1.06
N ILE A 92 0.44 -26.85 1.01
CA ILE A 92 -0.47 -26.94 -0.13
C ILE A 92 0.16 -26.28 -1.35
N GLU A 93 0.63 -25.03 -1.22
CA GLU A 93 1.26 -24.29 -2.31
C GLU A 93 2.52 -25.00 -2.85
N ARG A 94 3.35 -25.53 -1.95
CA ARG A 94 4.53 -26.33 -2.30
C ARG A 94 4.16 -27.58 -3.11
N ASN A 95 3.12 -28.29 -2.69
CA ASN A 95 2.64 -29.46 -3.41
C ASN A 95 2.05 -29.07 -4.76
N GLY A 96 1.29 -27.96 -4.83
CA GLY A 96 0.76 -27.40 -6.07
C GLY A 96 1.86 -27.07 -7.09
N ARG A 97 2.87 -26.28 -6.69
CA ARG A 97 4.02 -25.92 -7.54
C ARG A 97 4.78 -27.15 -8.05
N ARG A 98 4.91 -28.18 -7.20
CA ARG A 98 5.55 -29.45 -7.58
C ARG A 98 4.73 -30.18 -8.64
N THR A 99 3.42 -30.36 -8.40
CA THR A 99 2.51 -31.06 -9.33
C THR A 99 2.43 -30.34 -10.68
N GLU A 100 2.40 -29.01 -10.68
CA GLU A 100 2.38 -28.21 -11.90
C GLU A 100 3.66 -28.39 -12.74
N LEU A 101 4.83 -28.40 -12.09
CA LEU A 101 6.08 -28.69 -12.77
C LEU A 101 6.11 -30.11 -13.33
N GLU A 102 5.68 -31.11 -12.54
CA GLU A 102 5.60 -32.51 -12.99
C GLU A 102 4.65 -32.63 -14.20
N HIS A 103 3.53 -31.91 -14.19
CA HIS A 103 2.59 -31.86 -15.31
C HIS A 103 3.21 -31.21 -16.56
N ARG A 104 3.85 -30.04 -16.44
CA ARG A 104 4.56 -29.38 -17.54
C ARG A 104 5.66 -30.25 -18.15
N LEU A 105 6.43 -30.93 -17.31
CA LEU A 105 7.49 -31.84 -17.74
C LEU A 105 6.94 -33.11 -18.42
N ASN A 106 5.76 -33.58 -18.02
CA ASN A 106 5.09 -34.71 -18.68
C ASN A 106 4.49 -34.31 -20.04
N GLN A 107 3.94 -33.10 -20.16
CA GLN A 107 3.37 -32.59 -21.42
C GLN A 107 4.44 -32.31 -22.48
N ALA A 108 5.60 -31.78 -22.07
CA ALA A 108 6.61 -31.30 -23.01
C ALA A 108 7.43 -32.42 -23.72
N MET A 109 7.13 -33.70 -23.48
CA MET A 109 7.81 -34.89 -24.08
C MET A 109 9.35 -34.76 -24.16
N ILE A 110 9.95 -34.14 -23.14
CA ILE A 110 11.38 -33.84 -23.08
C ILE A 110 12.13 -35.12 -22.71
N PRO A 111 13.35 -35.37 -23.25
CA PRO A 111 14.19 -36.50 -22.82
C PRO A 111 14.36 -36.57 -21.29
N ASN A 112 14.41 -37.79 -20.75
CA ASN A 112 14.48 -38.05 -19.30
C ASN A 112 15.65 -37.30 -18.62
N GLU A 113 16.78 -37.14 -19.30
CA GLU A 113 17.95 -36.43 -18.77
C GLU A 113 17.70 -34.92 -18.58
N SER A 114 17.00 -34.30 -19.52
CA SER A 114 16.57 -32.89 -19.44
C SER A 114 15.51 -32.70 -18.34
N LYS A 115 14.60 -33.67 -18.19
CA LYS A 115 13.60 -33.69 -17.12
C LYS A 115 14.26 -33.78 -15.73
N GLU A 116 15.26 -34.65 -15.58
CA GLU A 116 16.05 -34.78 -14.34
C GLU A 116 16.78 -33.47 -14.00
N ARG A 117 17.32 -32.77 -15.02
CA ARG A 117 17.98 -31.47 -14.85
C ARG A 117 17.02 -30.39 -14.34
N GLU A 118 15.83 -30.29 -14.92
CA GLU A 118 14.81 -29.32 -14.47
C GLU A 118 14.27 -29.64 -13.07
N ILE A 119 14.04 -30.92 -12.75
CA ILE A 119 13.66 -31.33 -11.39
C ILE A 119 14.77 -30.98 -10.38
N ARG A 120 16.04 -31.18 -10.75
CA ARG A 120 17.18 -30.81 -9.89
C ARG A 120 17.27 -29.31 -9.66
N LYS A 121 17.06 -28.49 -10.70
CA LYS A 121 16.97 -27.02 -10.57
C LYS A 121 15.82 -26.62 -9.65
N TYR A 122 14.63 -27.19 -9.84
CA TYR A 122 13.47 -26.95 -8.99
C TYR A 122 13.75 -27.31 -7.52
N ARG A 123 14.31 -28.50 -7.25
CA ARG A 123 14.68 -28.92 -5.88
C ARG A 123 15.67 -27.94 -5.24
N LYS A 124 16.63 -27.43 -6.01
CA LYS A 124 17.59 -26.42 -5.53
C LYS A 124 16.89 -25.09 -5.19
N LEU A 125 16.02 -24.60 -6.07
CA LEU A 125 15.22 -23.39 -5.85
C LEU A 125 14.29 -23.53 -4.65
N GLU A 126 13.61 -24.66 -4.51
CA GLU A 126 12.71 -24.93 -3.38
C GLU A 126 13.47 -25.03 -2.06
N SER A 127 14.65 -25.65 -2.07
CA SER A 127 15.53 -25.68 -0.89
C SER A 127 15.99 -24.28 -0.49
N GLN A 128 16.31 -23.42 -1.47
CA GLN A 128 16.64 -22.01 -1.23
C GLN A 128 15.44 -21.23 -0.68
N HIS A 129 14.25 -21.45 -1.23
CA HIS A 129 13.00 -20.86 -0.76
C HIS A 129 12.72 -21.21 0.71
N LEU A 130 12.82 -22.50 1.07
CA LEU A 130 12.64 -22.97 2.45
C LEU A 130 13.71 -22.38 3.39
N ARG A 131 14.96 -22.25 2.93
CA ARG A 131 16.02 -21.60 3.71
C ARG A 131 15.70 -20.12 3.93
N LEU A 132 15.32 -19.39 2.88
CA LEU A 132 14.93 -17.98 2.96
C LEU A 132 13.78 -17.78 3.96
N ARG A 133 12.77 -18.66 3.96
CA ARG A 133 11.67 -18.62 4.92
C ARG A 133 12.14 -18.81 6.37
N ARG A 134 13.06 -19.76 6.62
CA ARG A 134 13.61 -20.04 7.96
C ARG A 134 14.52 -18.93 8.50
N THR A 135 15.30 -18.27 7.64
CA THR A 135 16.25 -17.22 8.05
C THR A 135 15.51 -15.99 8.57
N LYS A 136 15.54 -15.69 9.87
CA LYS A 136 14.95 -14.45 10.38
C LYS A 136 15.79 -13.26 9.93
N ILE A 137 15.20 -12.35 9.16
CA ILE A 137 15.83 -11.10 8.75
C ILE A 137 15.76 -10.13 9.92
N ARG A 138 16.87 -9.46 10.20
CA ARG A 138 17.02 -8.47 11.29
C ARG A 138 17.63 -7.19 10.75
N LEU A 139 17.54 -6.12 11.53
CA LEU A 139 18.17 -4.84 11.22
C LEU A 139 19.69 -4.97 11.01
N THR A 140 20.36 -5.87 11.74
CA THR A 140 21.80 -6.16 11.64
C THR A 140 22.23 -6.69 10.27
N ASP A 141 21.30 -7.21 9.47
CA ASP A 141 21.59 -7.72 8.12
C ASP A 141 21.73 -6.57 7.10
N PHE A 142 21.43 -5.33 7.51
CA PHE A 142 21.47 -4.14 6.68
C PHE A 142 22.39 -3.09 7.27
N ARG A 143 23.28 -2.56 6.43
CA ARG A 143 24.12 -1.42 6.74
C ARG A 143 23.45 -0.16 6.21
N THR A 144 23.15 0.79 7.09
CA THR A 144 22.65 2.11 6.67
C THR A 144 23.76 2.89 5.96
N ILE A 145 23.43 3.43 4.79
CA ILE A 145 24.32 4.31 4.01
C ILE A 145 23.96 5.77 4.31
N LYS A 146 22.70 6.16 4.10
CA LYS A 146 22.25 7.55 4.23
C LYS A 146 20.74 7.63 4.50
N VAL A 147 20.28 8.66 5.19
CA VAL A 147 18.85 8.99 5.31
C VAL A 147 18.44 9.75 4.04
N ILE A 148 17.41 9.28 3.35
CA ILE A 148 16.96 9.83 2.06
C ILE A 148 15.59 10.52 2.15
N GLY A 149 14.82 10.27 3.21
CA GLY A 149 13.55 10.96 3.44
C GLY A 149 13.11 10.85 4.89
N LYS A 150 12.33 11.82 5.36
CA LYS A 150 11.64 11.81 6.65
C LYS A 150 10.16 12.03 6.39
N GLY A 151 9.32 11.18 6.96
CA GLY A 151 7.87 11.30 6.88
C GLY A 151 7.27 11.50 8.27
N ALA A 152 5.94 11.66 8.30
CA ALA A 152 5.18 11.88 9.52
C ALA A 152 5.33 10.75 10.56
N PHE A 153 5.51 9.50 10.13
CA PHE A 153 5.48 8.31 10.98
C PHE A 153 6.84 7.60 11.11
N GLY A 154 7.90 8.21 10.55
CA GLY A 154 9.21 7.59 10.49
C GLY A 154 10.09 8.13 9.39
N GLU A 155 11.06 7.34 8.95
CA GLU A 155 12.08 7.78 7.99
C GLU A 155 12.44 6.69 6.98
N VAL A 156 12.95 7.12 5.83
CA VAL A 156 13.41 6.26 4.75
C VAL A 156 14.92 6.39 4.66
N ARG A 157 15.61 5.26 4.76
CA ARG A 157 17.07 5.16 4.69
C ARG A 157 17.49 4.34 3.48
N LEU A 158 18.54 4.79 2.80
CA LEU A 158 19.29 3.96 1.87
C LEU A 158 20.11 2.95 2.66
N VAL A 159 19.91 1.67 2.39
CA VAL A 159 20.60 0.57 3.09
C VAL A 159 21.24 -0.39 2.11
N GLN A 160 22.34 -1.00 2.52
CA GLN A 160 23.01 -2.07 1.81
C GLN A 160 22.90 -3.37 2.60
N LYS A 161 22.41 -4.42 1.98
CA LYS A 161 22.33 -5.74 2.63
C LYS A 161 23.73 -6.36 2.69
N VAL A 162 24.16 -6.80 3.88
CA VAL A 162 25.56 -7.17 4.15
C VAL A 162 25.98 -8.45 3.40
N ASP A 163 25.06 -9.40 3.20
CA ASP A 163 25.38 -10.69 2.58
C ASP A 163 25.42 -10.64 1.04
N THR A 164 24.56 -9.83 0.41
CA THR A 164 24.47 -9.72 -1.06
C THR A 164 25.13 -8.47 -1.61
N GLY A 165 25.42 -7.47 -0.77
CA GLY A 165 25.88 -6.15 -1.21
C GLY A 165 24.83 -5.33 -1.97
N LYS A 166 23.59 -5.82 -2.09
CA LYS A 166 22.52 -5.14 -2.82
C LYS A 166 22.00 -3.94 -2.03
N VAL A 167 21.66 -2.88 -2.75
CA VAL A 167 21.14 -1.62 -2.22
C VAL A 167 19.62 -1.65 -2.23
N TYR A 168 19.02 -1.14 -1.17
CA TYR A 168 17.57 -1.08 -0.94
C TYR A 168 17.19 0.23 -0.25
N ALA A 169 15.92 0.61 -0.37
CA ALA A 169 15.32 1.64 0.46
C ALA A 169 14.62 0.96 1.66
N MET A 170 14.95 1.38 2.88
CA MET A 170 14.35 0.90 4.12
C MET A 170 13.47 1.98 4.71
N LYS A 171 12.15 1.77 4.69
CA LYS A 171 11.17 2.61 5.39
C LYS A 171 10.98 2.06 6.80
N THR A 172 11.30 2.87 7.79
CA THR A 172 11.19 2.57 9.23
C THR A 172 10.00 3.33 9.78
N LEU A 173 9.04 2.62 10.39
CA LEU A 173 7.78 3.18 10.91
C LEU A 173 7.65 2.90 12.41
N GLN A 174 7.22 3.90 13.18
CA GLN A 174 7.10 3.79 14.64
C GLN A 174 5.78 3.13 15.07
N LYS A 175 5.85 2.01 15.80
CA LYS A 175 4.64 1.29 16.27
C LYS A 175 3.79 2.13 17.22
N ALA A 176 4.41 2.86 18.13
CA ALA A 176 3.72 3.67 19.14
C ALA A 176 2.87 4.77 18.49
N GLU A 177 3.41 5.45 17.48
CA GLU A 177 2.70 6.52 16.77
C GLU A 177 1.54 6.00 15.93
N MET A 178 1.72 4.84 15.27
CA MET A 178 0.65 4.19 14.50
C MET A 178 -0.54 3.79 15.36
N LEU A 179 -0.28 3.25 16.55
CA LEU A 179 -1.33 2.84 17.49
C LEU A 179 -2.08 4.03 18.07
N LYS A 180 -1.39 5.16 18.31
CA LYS A 180 -2.03 6.40 18.79
C LYS A 180 -3.03 6.96 17.76
N ARG A 181 -2.80 6.73 16.47
CA ARG A 181 -3.60 7.31 15.37
C ARG A 181 -4.50 6.30 14.64
N ASP A 182 -4.61 5.07 15.15
CA ASP A 182 -5.46 3.99 14.60
C ASP A 182 -5.23 3.65 13.11
N GLN A 183 -3.99 3.79 12.63
CA GLN A 183 -3.65 3.60 11.21
C GLN A 183 -3.18 2.18 10.85
N LEU A 184 -3.44 1.21 11.73
CA LEU A 184 -2.93 -0.15 11.55
C LEU A 184 -3.50 -0.85 10.30
N ALA A 185 -4.77 -0.60 9.99
CA ALA A 185 -5.43 -1.16 8.82
C ALA A 185 -4.74 -0.69 7.53
N HIS A 186 -4.32 0.58 7.48
CA HIS A 186 -3.68 1.16 6.30
C HIS A 186 -2.31 0.55 6.05
N ILE A 187 -1.51 0.33 7.09
CA ILE A 187 -0.17 -0.25 6.92
C ILE A 187 -0.22 -1.75 6.55
N ARG A 188 -1.25 -2.45 6.99
CA ARG A 188 -1.51 -3.82 6.50
C ARG A 188 -1.88 -3.81 5.02
N ALA A 189 -2.74 -2.88 4.59
CA ALA A 189 -3.12 -2.72 3.18
C ALA A 189 -1.91 -2.33 2.30
N GLU A 190 -1.09 -1.37 2.73
CA GLU A 190 0.16 -0.97 2.04
C GLU A 190 1.09 -2.18 1.86
N ARG A 191 1.32 -2.95 2.93
CA ARG A 191 2.15 -4.16 2.86
C ARG A 191 1.58 -5.17 1.87
N ASP A 192 0.28 -5.45 1.94
CA ASP A 192 -0.37 -6.45 1.08
C ASP A 192 -0.34 -6.04 -0.39
N LEU A 193 -0.68 -4.79 -0.69
CA LEU A 193 -0.57 -4.24 -2.04
C LEU A 193 0.85 -4.37 -2.59
N LEU A 194 1.87 -3.97 -1.83
CA LEU A 194 3.26 -4.03 -2.28
C LEU A 194 3.80 -5.48 -2.39
N ALA A 195 3.29 -6.39 -1.57
CA ALA A 195 3.66 -7.80 -1.57
C ALA A 195 3.03 -8.56 -2.74
N GLU A 196 1.77 -8.26 -3.07
CA GLU A 196 1.00 -8.85 -4.15
C GLU A 196 1.33 -8.23 -5.51
N SER A 197 1.62 -6.92 -5.54
CA SER A 197 1.91 -6.22 -6.78
C SER A 197 3.20 -6.72 -7.43
N THR A 198 3.06 -7.22 -8.64
CA THR A 198 4.15 -7.52 -9.59
C THR A 198 4.20 -6.50 -10.72
N SER A 199 3.35 -5.46 -10.65
CA SER A 199 3.27 -4.41 -11.65
C SER A 199 4.56 -3.61 -11.68
N PRO A 200 5.11 -3.32 -12.86
CA PRO A 200 6.35 -2.57 -12.96
C PRO A 200 6.14 -1.09 -12.53
N TRP A 201 4.90 -0.62 -12.48
CA TRP A 201 4.49 0.74 -12.09
C TRP A 201 4.45 1.00 -10.58
N VAL A 202 4.57 -0.04 -9.76
CA VAL A 202 4.54 0.08 -8.30
C VAL A 202 5.91 -0.26 -7.74
N VAL A 203 6.33 0.43 -6.67
CA VAL A 203 7.57 0.12 -5.97
C VAL A 203 7.53 -1.32 -5.43
N GLN A 204 8.57 -2.08 -5.70
CA GLN A 204 8.64 -3.47 -5.29
C GLN A 204 9.06 -3.63 -3.82
N LEU A 205 8.24 -4.30 -3.00
CA LEU A 205 8.62 -4.76 -1.66
C LEU A 205 9.37 -6.09 -1.72
N PHE A 206 10.56 -6.16 -1.13
CA PHE A 206 11.37 -7.38 -1.01
C PHE A 206 11.20 -8.07 0.33
N TYR A 207 11.26 -7.31 1.42
CA TYR A 207 11.17 -7.85 2.78
C TYR A 207 10.37 -6.91 3.66
N SER A 208 9.66 -7.47 4.62
CA SER A 208 9.16 -6.70 5.75
C SER A 208 9.42 -7.47 7.04
N PHE A 209 9.81 -6.75 8.08
CA PHE A 209 10.08 -7.31 9.40
C PHE A 209 9.79 -6.27 10.48
N GLN A 210 9.84 -6.68 11.73
CA GLN A 210 9.51 -5.83 12.86
C GLN A 210 10.44 -6.12 14.04
N ASP A 211 10.60 -5.12 14.89
CA ASP A 211 11.19 -5.25 16.22
C ASP A 211 10.19 -4.72 17.29
N PRO A 212 10.56 -4.62 18.57
CA PRO A 212 9.65 -4.11 19.60
C PRO A 212 9.17 -2.66 19.39
N LEU A 213 9.91 -1.84 18.65
CA LEU A 213 9.67 -0.39 18.53
C LEU A 213 9.19 0.01 17.12
N TYR A 214 9.70 -0.66 16.08
CA TYR A 214 9.55 -0.27 14.69
C TYR A 214 9.07 -1.41 13.79
N LEU A 215 8.42 -1.01 12.70
CA LEU A 215 8.20 -1.81 11.51
C LEU A 215 9.17 -1.40 10.41
N TYR A 216 9.64 -2.37 9.63
CA TYR A 216 10.60 -2.16 8.55
C TYR A 216 10.04 -2.71 7.25
N LEU A 217 10.05 -1.89 6.21
CA LEU A 217 9.72 -2.25 4.83
C LEU A 217 10.98 -2.06 3.98
N ILE A 218 11.46 -3.13 3.35
CA ILE A 218 12.63 -3.13 2.46
C ILE A 218 12.14 -3.15 1.02
N MET A 219 12.35 -2.04 0.34
CA MET A 219 11.85 -1.74 -1.00
C MET A 219 13.01 -1.59 -1.99
N GLU A 220 12.71 -1.67 -3.29
CA GLU A 220 13.68 -1.25 -4.30
C GLU A 220 14.08 0.22 -4.11
N PHE A 221 15.35 0.52 -4.34
CA PHE A 221 15.84 1.89 -4.30
C PHE A 221 15.67 2.54 -5.67
N LEU A 222 14.98 3.67 -5.71
CA LEU A 222 14.73 4.46 -6.91
C LEU A 222 15.61 5.72 -6.88
N PRO A 223 16.72 5.74 -7.63
CA PRO A 223 17.75 6.77 -7.47
C PRO A 223 17.39 8.12 -8.13
N GLY A 224 16.33 8.18 -8.93
CA GLY A 224 15.89 9.41 -9.60
C GLY A 224 15.19 10.41 -8.67
N GLY A 225 14.97 10.05 -7.40
CA GLY A 225 14.23 10.88 -6.45
C GLY A 225 12.72 10.82 -6.71
N ASP A 226 12.04 11.90 -6.35
CA ASP A 226 10.59 12.08 -6.46
C ASP A 226 10.23 13.20 -7.45
N LEU A 227 9.00 13.14 -7.99
CA LEU A 227 8.48 14.12 -8.95
C LEU A 227 8.43 15.53 -8.34
N MET A 228 8.20 15.64 -7.02
CA MET A 228 8.22 16.93 -6.31
C MET A 228 9.61 17.59 -6.43
N THR A 229 10.68 16.88 -6.11
CA THR A 229 12.06 17.37 -6.22
C THR A 229 12.39 17.76 -7.67
N MET A 230 11.87 17.01 -8.64
CA MET A 230 12.00 17.37 -10.06
C MET A 230 11.26 18.69 -10.40
N LEU A 231 10.03 18.86 -9.94
CA LEU A 231 9.26 20.12 -10.09
C LEU A 231 9.95 21.29 -9.40
N MET A 232 10.51 21.10 -8.21
CA MET A 232 11.26 22.15 -7.51
C MET A 232 12.49 22.63 -8.30
N LYS A 233 13.14 21.71 -9.03
CA LYS A 233 14.37 22.00 -9.78
C LYS A 233 14.10 22.67 -11.13
N TYR A 234 13.07 22.23 -11.86
CA TYR A 234 12.78 22.70 -13.22
C TYR A 234 11.65 23.74 -13.30
N ASP A 235 10.95 24.00 -12.19
CA ASP A 235 9.84 24.96 -12.04
C ASP A 235 8.58 24.55 -12.80
N VAL A 236 8.67 24.48 -14.13
CA VAL A 236 7.56 24.17 -15.04
C VAL A 236 8.03 23.18 -16.10
N PHE A 237 7.18 22.22 -16.43
CA PHE A 237 7.40 21.27 -17.52
C PHE A 237 6.68 21.73 -18.79
N SER A 238 7.33 21.51 -19.94
CA SER A 238 6.67 21.62 -21.23
C SER A 238 5.57 20.57 -21.37
N GLU A 239 4.55 20.84 -22.18
CA GLU A 239 3.44 19.91 -22.39
C GLU A 239 3.88 18.52 -22.86
N ASP A 240 4.94 18.41 -23.66
CA ASP A 240 5.43 17.10 -24.13
C ASP A 240 5.99 16.25 -22.98
N VAL A 241 6.70 16.88 -22.05
CA VAL A 241 7.23 16.24 -20.83
C VAL A 241 6.08 15.87 -19.90
N THR A 242 5.14 16.78 -19.69
CA THR A 242 3.93 16.52 -18.89
C THR A 242 3.10 15.40 -19.50
N ARG A 243 2.93 15.36 -20.83
CA ARG A 243 2.20 14.29 -21.53
C ARG A 243 2.79 12.91 -21.25
N PHE A 244 4.12 12.80 -21.29
CA PHE A 244 4.81 11.55 -20.97
C PHE A 244 4.54 11.11 -19.52
N TYR A 245 4.81 11.98 -18.55
CA TYR A 245 4.65 11.64 -17.13
C TYR A 245 3.19 11.41 -16.73
N MET A 246 2.26 12.16 -17.29
CA MET A 246 0.82 11.95 -17.06
C MET A 246 0.36 10.61 -17.64
N ALA A 247 0.84 10.22 -18.82
CA ALA A 247 0.53 8.92 -19.41
C ALA A 247 1.05 7.76 -18.53
N GLU A 248 2.27 7.87 -17.99
CA GLU A 248 2.82 6.87 -17.07
C GLU A 248 2.03 6.81 -15.75
N CYS A 249 1.65 7.95 -15.19
CA CYS A 249 0.80 8.01 -14.00
C CYS A 249 -0.56 7.35 -14.23
N ILE A 250 -1.17 7.53 -15.41
CA ILE A 250 -2.46 6.89 -15.74
C ILE A 250 -2.34 5.37 -15.69
N LEU A 251 -1.31 4.81 -16.34
CA LEU A 251 -1.07 3.36 -16.33
C LEU A 251 -0.73 2.85 -14.93
N ALA A 252 0.00 3.64 -14.14
CA ALA A 252 0.34 3.28 -12.77
C ALA A 252 -0.89 3.23 -11.86
N ILE A 253 -1.76 4.25 -11.93
CA ILE A 253 -3.00 4.31 -11.15
C ILE A 253 -3.97 3.20 -11.59
N GLU A 254 -4.11 2.98 -12.90
CA GLU A 254 -4.92 1.89 -13.44
C GLU A 254 -4.46 0.52 -12.93
N ALA A 255 -3.15 0.26 -12.95
CA ALA A 255 -2.61 -1.00 -12.44
C ALA A 255 -2.91 -1.21 -10.94
N VAL A 256 -2.97 -0.13 -10.15
CA VAL A 256 -3.36 -0.19 -8.73
C VAL A 256 -4.86 -0.46 -8.58
N HIS A 257 -5.69 0.19 -9.42
CA HIS A 257 -7.14 -0.01 -9.43
C HIS A 257 -7.54 -1.42 -9.88
N ASP A 258 -6.81 -2.02 -10.83
CA ASP A 258 -7.01 -3.40 -11.30
C ASP A 258 -6.70 -4.44 -10.21
N LEU A 259 -5.80 -4.11 -9.28
CA LEU A 259 -5.53 -4.90 -8.08
C LEU A 259 -6.62 -4.73 -7.00
N GLY A 260 -7.62 -3.86 -7.23
CA GLY A 260 -8.74 -3.62 -6.31
C GLY A 260 -8.44 -2.62 -5.19
N TYR A 261 -7.36 -1.85 -5.32
CA TYR A 261 -6.95 -0.83 -4.36
C TYR A 261 -7.17 0.58 -4.92
N ILE A 262 -7.40 1.55 -4.03
CA ILE A 262 -7.48 2.98 -4.38
C ILE A 262 -6.33 3.67 -3.67
N HIS A 263 -5.58 4.52 -4.36
CA HIS A 263 -4.38 5.12 -3.79
C HIS A 263 -4.70 6.15 -2.71
N ARG A 264 -5.63 7.09 -3.01
CA ARG A 264 -6.18 8.15 -2.13
C ARG A 264 -5.22 9.28 -1.72
N ASP A 265 -3.92 9.07 -1.87
CA ASP A 265 -2.88 10.08 -1.58
C ASP A 265 -1.92 10.28 -2.77
N ILE A 266 -2.47 10.48 -3.98
CA ILE A 266 -1.65 10.75 -5.17
C ILE A 266 -1.14 12.20 -5.08
N LYS A 267 0.18 12.35 -4.97
CA LYS A 267 0.88 13.63 -4.89
C LYS A 267 2.28 13.51 -5.50
N PRO A 268 2.93 14.62 -5.89
CA PRO A 268 4.25 14.55 -6.52
C PRO A 268 5.33 13.90 -5.65
N ASP A 269 5.24 14.00 -4.32
CA ASP A 269 6.19 13.37 -3.38
C ASP A 269 6.10 11.83 -3.40
N ASN A 270 4.94 11.27 -3.74
CA ASN A 270 4.67 9.83 -3.76
C ASN A 270 4.99 9.19 -5.12
N ILE A 271 5.29 10.00 -6.15
CA ILE A 271 5.65 9.53 -7.48
C ILE A 271 7.18 9.54 -7.57
N LEU A 272 7.79 8.36 -7.64
CA LEU A 272 9.24 8.17 -7.66
C LEU A 272 9.75 7.87 -9.07
N ILE A 273 11.02 8.20 -9.31
CA ILE A 273 11.67 8.04 -10.61
C ILE A 273 12.75 6.96 -10.52
N ASP A 274 12.67 5.97 -11.41
CA ASP A 274 13.65 4.89 -11.47
C ASP A 274 14.98 5.31 -12.13
N LYS A 275 15.95 4.39 -12.16
CA LYS A 275 17.28 4.63 -12.76
C LYS A 275 17.22 4.94 -14.27
N ASN A 276 16.14 4.53 -14.93
CA ASN A 276 15.93 4.71 -16.35
C ASN A 276 15.18 6.01 -16.65
N GLY A 277 14.56 6.64 -15.65
CA GLY A 277 13.77 7.88 -15.81
C GLY A 277 12.26 7.67 -15.85
N HIS A 278 11.78 6.45 -15.62
CA HIS A 278 10.36 6.10 -15.62
C HIS A 278 9.74 6.19 -14.23
N LEU A 279 8.44 6.47 -14.17
CA LEU A 279 7.71 6.64 -12.92
C LEU A 279 7.30 5.31 -12.27
N LYS A 280 7.30 5.33 -10.93
CA LYS A 280 6.74 4.31 -10.06
C LYS A 280 6.00 4.96 -8.89
N LEU A 281 4.84 4.41 -8.54
CA LEU A 281 4.07 4.85 -7.38
C LEU A 281 4.63 4.25 -6.10
N SER A 282 4.74 5.11 -5.08
CA SER A 282 5.18 4.78 -3.74
C SER A 282 4.18 5.31 -2.68
N ASP A 283 4.34 4.85 -1.44
CA ASP A 283 3.57 5.29 -0.28
C ASP A 283 2.05 5.11 -0.37
N PHE A 284 1.63 3.85 -0.24
CA PHE A 284 0.22 3.46 -0.14
C PHE A 284 -0.31 3.55 1.30
N GLY A 285 0.34 4.33 2.16
CA GLY A 285 0.02 4.44 3.59
C GLY A 285 -1.36 5.00 3.90
N LEU A 286 -2.02 5.58 2.89
CA LEU A 286 -3.43 5.96 2.91
C LEU A 286 -4.24 5.18 1.87
N SER A 287 -3.80 4.03 1.37
CA SER A 287 -4.62 3.21 0.47
C SER A 287 -5.45 2.22 1.27
N THR A 288 -6.77 2.24 1.11
CA THR A 288 -7.66 1.19 1.63
C THR A 288 -8.10 0.32 0.48
N GLY A 289 -8.39 -0.96 0.76
CA GLY A 289 -9.29 -1.73 -0.10
C GLY A 289 -10.65 -1.02 -0.18
N LEU A 290 -11.51 -1.44 -1.12
CA LEU A 290 -12.84 -0.88 -1.42
C LEU A 290 -13.82 -0.81 -0.21
N HIS A 291 -13.39 -1.11 1.01
CA HIS A 291 -14.20 -1.10 2.22
C HIS A 291 -13.57 -0.26 3.34
N LYS A 292 -14.26 0.85 3.67
CA LYS A 292 -14.25 1.70 4.87
C LYS A 292 -13.66 3.11 4.68
N THR A 293 -14.57 4.07 4.84
CA THR A 293 -14.38 5.52 4.86
C THR A 293 -14.08 5.99 6.29
N THR A 294 -12.84 6.38 6.59
CA THR A 294 -12.47 6.83 7.95
C THR A 294 -11.92 8.25 8.01
N ASP A 295 -11.65 8.90 6.87
CA ASP A 295 -10.84 10.13 6.84
C ASP A 295 -11.65 11.43 6.97
N GLY A 296 -12.97 11.43 6.72
CA GLY A 296 -13.78 12.66 6.77
C GLY A 296 -14.03 13.21 8.18
N ASP A 297 -13.96 12.37 9.22
CA ASP A 297 -14.16 12.81 10.62
C ASP A 297 -12.98 13.63 11.16
N PHE A 298 -11.77 13.41 10.64
CA PHE A 298 -10.56 14.16 11.03
C PHE A 298 -10.65 15.63 10.57
N TYR A 299 -11.01 15.84 9.30
CA TYR A 299 -11.14 17.19 8.74
C TYR A 299 -12.34 17.95 9.32
N LYS A 300 -13.44 17.26 9.63
CA LYS A 300 -14.60 17.88 10.30
C LYS A 300 -14.25 18.44 11.69
N ARG A 301 -13.41 17.74 12.46
CA ARG A 301 -12.94 18.22 13.78
C ARG A 301 -12.03 19.45 13.68
N LEU A 302 -11.20 19.54 12.65
CA LEU A 302 -10.40 20.74 12.37
C LEU A 302 -11.28 21.95 12.04
N ILE A 303 -12.36 21.75 11.27
CA ILE A 303 -13.33 22.80 10.93
C ILE A 303 -14.12 23.27 12.15
N ASP A 304 -14.54 22.35 13.01
CA ASP A 304 -15.28 22.70 14.22
C ASP A 304 -14.40 23.41 15.26
N GLN A 305 -13.08 23.19 15.25
CA GLN A 305 -12.12 23.95 16.05
C GLN A 305 -11.91 25.38 15.55
N ASP A 306 -11.96 25.62 14.24
CA ASP A 306 -11.78 26.96 13.65
C ASP A 306 -13.03 27.84 13.88
N LYS A 307 -14.23 27.25 13.89
CA LYS A 307 -15.48 27.97 14.23
C LYS A 307 -15.50 28.56 15.64
N GLN A 308 -14.66 28.07 16.56
CA GLN A 308 -14.58 28.59 17.93
C GLN A 308 -13.54 29.73 18.09
N LYS A 309 -12.71 30.02 17.09
CA LYS A 309 -11.66 31.05 17.20
C LYS A 309 -12.02 32.43 16.66
N ASP A 310 -13.17 32.60 16.02
CA ASP A 310 -13.60 33.90 15.51
C ASP A 310 -14.58 34.62 16.45
N HIS A 311 -14.03 35.40 17.38
CA HIS A 311 -14.69 36.62 17.85
C HIS A 311 -13.74 37.75 18.29
N ALA A 312 -12.46 37.73 17.91
CA ALA A 312 -11.54 38.78 18.36
C ALA A 312 -10.35 39.08 17.42
N ARG A 313 -10.57 39.20 16.10
CA ARG A 313 -9.61 39.91 15.24
C ARG A 313 -10.31 40.87 14.30
N ASN A 314 -10.03 42.14 14.54
CA ASN A 314 -10.53 43.30 13.83
C ASN A 314 -10.30 43.18 12.32
N SER A 315 -11.31 43.63 11.57
CA SER A 315 -11.28 43.97 10.16
C SER A 315 -10.03 44.79 9.80
N VAL A 316 -9.08 44.16 9.11
CA VAL A 316 -8.03 44.86 8.35
C VAL A 316 -8.18 44.43 6.91
N GLN A 317 -8.65 45.39 6.11
CA GLN A 317 -8.52 45.53 4.66
C GLN A 317 -8.44 44.21 3.87
N VAL A 318 -9.56 43.87 3.24
CA VAL A 318 -9.58 43.02 2.05
C VAL A 318 -8.70 43.72 1.02
N ASN A 319 -7.44 43.34 0.92
CA ASN A 319 -6.59 43.74 -0.19
C ASN A 319 -7.31 43.28 -1.47
N ALA A 320 -7.53 44.21 -2.39
CA ALA A 320 -8.04 43.91 -3.71
C ALA A 320 -7.24 42.72 -4.27
N ILE A 321 -7.95 41.65 -4.60
CA ILE A 321 -7.38 40.40 -5.11
C ILE A 321 -6.63 40.77 -6.39
N HIS A 322 -5.30 40.85 -6.31
CA HIS A 322 -4.47 40.90 -7.50
C HIS A 322 -4.54 39.49 -8.10
N LEU A 323 -5.31 39.35 -9.19
CA LEU A 323 -5.67 38.09 -9.85
C LEU A 323 -4.51 37.44 -10.64
N THR A 324 -3.27 37.76 -10.28
CA THR A 324 -2.06 37.09 -10.76
C THR A 324 -1.19 36.82 -9.56
N MET A 325 -0.89 35.54 -9.31
CA MET A 325 0.06 35.17 -8.26
C MET A 325 1.41 35.79 -8.58
N SER A 326 1.97 36.60 -7.70
CA SER A 326 3.28 37.21 -7.94
C SER A 326 4.39 36.15 -7.85
N ARG A 327 5.54 36.38 -8.49
CA ARG A 327 6.74 35.53 -8.35
C ARG A 327 7.10 35.24 -6.88
N GLU A 328 6.75 36.14 -5.96
CA GLU A 328 6.98 35.99 -4.53
C GLU A 328 6.08 34.90 -3.92
N GLN A 329 4.84 34.75 -4.39
CA GLN A 329 3.92 33.71 -3.93
C GLN A 329 4.32 32.30 -4.39
N ILE A 330 4.92 32.19 -5.57
CA ILE A 330 5.52 30.93 -6.06
C ILE A 330 6.71 30.54 -5.17
N ALA A 331 7.55 31.53 -4.78
CA ALA A 331 8.68 31.30 -3.90
C ALA A 331 8.25 30.92 -2.46
N THR A 332 7.22 31.58 -1.91
CA THR A 332 6.67 31.23 -0.59
C THR A 332 6.01 29.86 -0.60
N TRP A 333 5.29 29.50 -1.67
CA TRP A 333 4.75 28.15 -1.84
C TRP A 333 5.86 27.09 -1.83
N LYS A 334 6.93 27.27 -2.62
CA LYS A 334 8.08 26.32 -2.62
C LYS A 334 8.74 26.18 -1.25
N ALA A 335 8.93 27.30 -0.54
CA ALA A 335 9.56 27.31 0.78
C ALA A 335 8.69 26.68 1.88
N ASN A 336 7.39 26.98 1.87
CA ASN A 336 6.44 26.40 2.81
C ASN A 336 6.25 24.91 2.53
N ARG A 337 6.21 24.51 1.27
CA ARG A 337 5.94 23.13 0.89
C ARG A 337 7.03 22.15 1.27
N ARG A 338 8.31 22.55 1.24
CA ARG A 338 9.39 21.74 1.85
C ARG A 338 9.14 21.45 3.32
N LYS A 339 8.56 22.40 4.07
CA LYS A 339 8.18 22.20 5.48
C LYS A 339 6.93 21.33 5.63
N LEU A 340 5.96 21.46 4.71
CA LEU A 340 4.75 20.64 4.72
C LEU A 340 5.02 19.16 4.34
N ALA A 341 6.00 18.87 3.50
CA ALA A 341 6.41 17.49 3.19
C ALA A 341 6.84 16.70 4.44
N TYR A 342 7.44 17.40 5.42
CA TYR A 342 7.83 16.84 6.73
C TYR A 342 6.72 16.94 7.80
N SER A 343 5.59 17.57 7.49
CA SER A 343 4.49 17.79 8.43
C SER A 343 3.54 16.59 8.49
N THR A 344 2.99 16.34 9.68
CA THR A 344 2.09 15.21 9.96
C THR A 344 0.69 15.36 9.36
N VAL A 345 0.31 16.58 8.94
CA VAL A 345 -1.04 16.90 8.45
C VAL A 345 -1.16 16.72 6.94
N GLY A 346 -0.06 16.42 6.23
CA GLY A 346 -0.06 16.35 4.77
C GLY A 346 -0.44 17.68 4.12
N THR A 347 -0.56 17.66 2.79
CA THR A 347 -0.98 18.84 2.03
C THR A 347 -2.32 18.51 1.35
N PRO A 348 -3.43 19.19 1.71
CA PRO A 348 -4.75 18.85 1.16
C PRO A 348 -4.92 19.25 -0.32
N ASP A 349 -3.90 19.86 -0.94
CA ASP A 349 -3.94 20.43 -2.30
C ASP A 349 -4.37 19.43 -3.40
N TYR A 350 -4.14 18.12 -3.18
CA TYR A 350 -4.45 17.06 -4.16
C TYR A 350 -5.75 16.31 -3.86
N ILE A 351 -6.35 16.55 -2.70
CA ILE A 351 -7.48 15.75 -2.23
C ILE A 351 -8.75 16.17 -2.98
N ALA A 352 -9.47 15.18 -3.49
CA ALA A 352 -10.73 15.39 -4.19
C ALA A 352 -11.85 15.88 -3.26
N PRO A 353 -12.76 16.76 -3.71
CA PRO A 353 -13.80 17.35 -2.86
C PRO A 353 -14.74 16.29 -2.26
N GLU A 354 -15.02 15.20 -2.96
CA GLU A 354 -15.88 14.11 -2.47
C GLU A 354 -15.30 13.38 -1.25
N VAL A 355 -13.97 13.34 -1.08
CA VAL A 355 -13.32 12.71 0.07
C VAL A 355 -13.72 13.42 1.37
N PHE A 356 -13.96 14.74 1.29
CA PHE A 356 -14.41 15.55 2.42
C PHE A 356 -15.91 15.46 2.68
N MET A 357 -16.72 15.17 1.65
CA MET A 357 -18.18 15.21 1.74
C MET A 357 -18.82 14.00 2.45
N LEU A 358 -18.02 12.99 2.86
CA LEU A 358 -18.47 11.76 3.57
C LEU A 358 -19.55 10.93 2.84
N LYS A 359 -19.96 11.34 1.63
CA LYS A 359 -20.71 10.52 0.69
C LYS A 359 -19.65 9.65 0.00
N GLY A 360 -19.61 8.36 0.34
CA GLY A 360 -18.54 7.44 -0.06
C GLY A 360 -17.99 7.70 -1.47
N TYR A 361 -16.66 7.70 -1.57
CA TYR A 361 -15.92 7.92 -2.80
C TYR A 361 -15.40 6.59 -3.36
N GLY A 362 -15.19 6.53 -4.67
CA GLY A 362 -14.59 5.41 -5.36
C GLY A 362 -13.21 5.73 -5.92
N LYS A 363 -12.81 4.95 -6.94
CA LYS A 363 -11.51 5.05 -7.62
C LYS A 363 -11.30 6.37 -8.37
N GLU A 364 -12.37 7.12 -8.59
CA GLU A 364 -12.36 8.38 -9.30
C GLU A 364 -11.55 9.48 -8.60
N CYS A 365 -11.39 9.43 -7.28
CA CYS A 365 -10.65 10.45 -6.52
C CYS A 365 -9.17 10.56 -6.92
N ASP A 366 -8.57 9.47 -7.39
CA ASP A 366 -7.18 9.46 -7.87
C ASP A 366 -7.02 10.26 -9.18
N TRP A 367 -8.06 10.29 -10.03
CA TRP A 367 -8.06 11.08 -11.27
C TRP A 367 -8.13 12.60 -11.01
N TRP A 368 -8.83 13.02 -9.95
CA TRP A 368 -8.80 14.42 -9.51
C TRP A 368 -7.39 14.82 -9.08
N SER A 369 -6.78 13.97 -8.25
CA SER A 369 -5.42 14.18 -7.74
C SER A 369 -4.42 14.30 -8.89
N LEU A 370 -4.55 13.44 -9.91
CA LEU A 370 -3.73 13.52 -11.12
C LEU A 370 -3.95 14.82 -11.91
N GLY A 371 -5.20 15.30 -12.00
CA GLY A 371 -5.49 16.59 -12.63
C GLY A 371 -4.84 17.78 -11.90
N ALA A 372 -4.80 17.74 -10.57
CA ALA A 372 -4.11 18.73 -9.76
C ALA A 372 -2.58 18.70 -9.97
N ILE A 373 -1.99 17.50 -10.12
CA ILE A 373 -0.57 17.34 -10.46
C ILE A 373 -0.29 17.84 -11.88
N PHE A 374 -1.18 17.57 -12.84
CA PHE A 374 -1.04 18.10 -14.20
C PHE A 374 -0.97 19.62 -14.16
N PHE A 375 -1.94 20.26 -13.49
CA PHE A 375 -1.97 21.72 -13.35
C PHE A 375 -0.66 22.24 -12.76
N GLU A 376 -0.18 21.62 -11.69
CA GLU A 376 1.09 22.00 -11.06
C GLU A 376 2.30 21.83 -11.98
N CYS A 377 2.33 20.78 -12.81
CA CYS A 377 3.42 20.56 -13.76
C CYS A 377 3.52 21.68 -14.81
N VAL A 378 2.40 22.25 -15.24
CA VAL A 378 2.35 23.25 -16.31
C VAL A 378 2.31 24.68 -15.80
N VAL A 379 1.76 24.90 -14.60
CA VAL A 379 1.60 26.24 -14.01
C VAL A 379 2.68 26.52 -12.95
N GLY A 380 3.27 25.49 -12.35
CA GLY A 380 4.35 25.58 -11.35
C GLY A 380 3.89 25.64 -9.89
N TYR A 381 2.58 25.64 -9.64
CA TYR A 381 1.98 25.59 -8.30
C TYR A 381 0.65 24.82 -8.30
N ALA A 382 0.24 24.29 -7.15
CA ALA A 382 -1.00 23.54 -7.04
C ALA A 382 -2.24 24.46 -7.17
N PRO A 383 -3.34 24.02 -7.82
CA PRO A 383 -4.45 24.88 -8.22
C PRO A 383 -5.15 25.60 -7.06
N PHE A 384 -5.19 25.00 -5.87
CA PHE A 384 -5.87 25.55 -4.70
C PHE A 384 -4.92 25.99 -3.57
N CYS A 385 -3.64 26.17 -3.88
CA CYS A 385 -2.64 26.48 -2.87
C CYS A 385 -2.98 27.75 -2.07
N SER A 386 -2.79 27.68 -0.76
CA SER A 386 -3.04 28.79 0.17
C SER A 386 -2.06 28.71 1.35
N GLU A 387 -1.91 29.82 2.09
CA GLU A 387 -1.07 29.83 3.30
C GLU A 387 -1.64 28.95 4.42
N ASN A 388 -2.97 28.89 4.53
CA ASN A 388 -3.67 28.10 5.54
C ASN A 388 -4.36 26.88 4.92
N PRO A 389 -4.22 25.67 5.51
CA PRO A 389 -4.92 24.47 5.05
C PRO A 389 -6.45 24.61 5.06
N SER A 390 -7.01 25.36 6.02
CA SER A 390 -8.45 25.65 6.09
C SER A 390 -8.96 26.42 4.86
N ASP A 391 -8.13 27.30 4.28
CA ASP A 391 -8.50 28.08 3.11
C ASP A 391 -8.33 27.28 1.82
N THR A 392 -7.28 26.44 1.73
CA THR A 392 -7.16 25.42 0.67
C THR A 392 -8.40 24.54 0.63
N TYR A 393 -8.89 24.08 1.78
CA TYR A 393 -10.10 23.27 1.87
C TYR A 393 -11.35 23.99 1.31
N LYS A 394 -11.57 25.26 1.68
CA LYS A 394 -12.69 26.06 1.16
C LYS A 394 -12.59 26.21 -0.36
N LYS A 395 -11.40 26.48 -0.89
CA LYS A 395 -11.13 26.57 -2.33
C LYS A 395 -11.42 25.26 -3.07
N ILE A 396 -11.10 24.11 -2.46
CA ILE A 396 -11.38 22.79 -3.05
C ILE A 396 -12.89 22.50 -3.11
N ILE A 397 -13.65 22.83 -2.07
CA ILE A 397 -15.11 22.61 -2.08
C ILE A 397 -15.78 23.50 -3.12
N GLU A 398 -15.35 24.75 -3.22
CA GLU A 398 -15.85 25.74 -4.17
C GLU A 398 -15.00 25.80 -5.44
N TRP A 399 -14.37 24.68 -5.83
CA TRP A 399 -13.45 24.61 -6.97
C TRP A 399 -13.97 25.26 -8.27
N PRO A 400 -15.28 25.25 -8.62
CA PRO A 400 -15.74 25.89 -9.86
C PRO A 400 -15.46 27.41 -9.89
N ASN A 401 -15.37 28.06 -8.72
CA ASN A 401 -15.11 29.48 -8.60
C ASN A 401 -13.62 29.82 -8.47
N TYR A 402 -12.79 28.84 -8.11
CA TYR A 402 -11.36 29.06 -7.78
C TYR A 402 -10.38 28.42 -8.78
N LEU A 403 -10.85 27.55 -9.68
CA LEU A 403 -10.01 26.97 -10.74
C LEU A 403 -9.82 27.98 -11.88
N TYR A 404 -8.70 28.72 -11.83
CA TYR A 404 -8.30 29.70 -12.83
C TYR A 404 -6.92 29.38 -13.42
N PHE A 405 -6.76 29.62 -14.72
CA PHE A 405 -5.52 29.46 -15.45
C PHE A 405 -4.91 30.85 -15.70
N PRO A 406 -3.69 31.14 -15.20
CA PRO A 406 -3.05 32.43 -15.43
C PRO A 406 -2.83 32.71 -16.93
N GLU A 407 -3.16 33.92 -17.39
CA GLU A 407 -2.96 34.35 -18.79
C GLU A 407 -1.49 34.31 -19.23
N GLU A 408 -0.56 34.33 -18.27
CA GLU A 408 0.88 34.27 -18.50
C GLU A 408 1.36 32.87 -18.93
N VAL A 409 0.56 31.82 -18.71
CA VAL A 409 0.92 30.44 -19.07
C VAL A 409 0.25 30.09 -20.40
N HIS A 410 1.06 29.87 -21.43
CA HIS A 410 0.59 29.43 -22.74
C HIS A 410 0.31 27.92 -22.72
N LEU A 411 -0.92 27.53 -22.33
CA LEU A 411 -1.42 26.16 -22.46
C LEU A 411 -2.16 25.94 -23.79
N SER A 412 -2.07 24.74 -24.33
CA SER A 412 -2.93 24.25 -25.39
C SER A 412 -4.37 24.08 -24.90
N GLN A 413 -5.34 24.24 -25.80
CA GLN A 413 -6.76 24.07 -25.48
C GLN A 413 -7.04 22.62 -25.04
N GLU A 414 -6.29 21.67 -25.59
CA GLU A 414 -6.36 20.26 -25.24
C GLU A 414 -5.87 20.00 -23.81
N ALA A 415 -4.78 20.64 -23.38
CA ALA A 415 -4.28 20.52 -22.01
C ALA A 415 -5.28 21.13 -21.00
N GLU A 416 -5.79 22.33 -21.27
CA GLU A 416 -6.79 22.97 -20.42
C GLU A 416 -8.08 22.13 -20.33
N HIS A 417 -8.57 21.62 -21.46
CA HIS A 417 -9.76 20.78 -21.51
C HIS A 417 -9.56 19.50 -20.69
N LEU A 418 -8.40 18.86 -20.77
CA LEU A 418 -8.11 17.65 -19.99
C LEU A 418 -8.09 17.94 -18.49
N ILE A 419 -7.38 18.99 -18.05
CA ILE A 419 -7.32 19.39 -16.63
C ILE A 419 -8.73 19.67 -16.10
N ARG A 420 -9.50 20.49 -16.83
CA ARG A 420 -10.89 20.79 -16.45
C ARG A 420 -11.75 19.53 -16.38
N SER A 421 -11.59 18.59 -17.31
CA SER A 421 -12.37 17.36 -17.34
C SER A 421 -12.02 16.39 -16.20
N MET A 422 -10.75 16.35 -15.79
CA MET A 422 -10.28 15.56 -14.65
C MET A 422 -10.68 16.20 -13.32
N MET A 423 -10.63 17.53 -13.24
CA MET A 423 -11.01 18.32 -12.07
C MET A 423 -12.49 18.72 -12.10
N THR A 424 -13.38 17.73 -12.27
CA THR A 424 -14.84 17.91 -12.12
C THR A 424 -15.40 17.11 -10.94
N TRP A 425 -16.71 17.24 -10.70
CA TRP A 425 -17.43 16.39 -9.77
C TRP A 425 -17.31 14.91 -10.14
N ALA A 426 -17.29 14.04 -9.12
CA ALA A 426 -17.09 12.60 -9.26
C ALA A 426 -18.03 11.91 -10.27
N ASN A 427 -19.26 12.40 -10.43
CA ASN A 427 -20.26 11.85 -11.35
C ASN A 427 -20.04 12.21 -12.83
N THR A 428 -19.30 13.29 -13.11
CA THR A 428 -19.04 13.78 -14.47
C THR A 428 -17.59 13.56 -14.90
N ARG A 429 -16.75 13.02 -14.01
CA ARG A 429 -15.32 12.85 -14.23
C ARG A 429 -15.06 11.75 -15.27
N LEU A 430 -14.09 12.00 -16.14
CA LEU A 430 -13.70 11.05 -17.18
C LEU A 430 -13.20 9.73 -16.58
N GLY A 431 -13.63 8.61 -17.17
CA GLY A 431 -13.10 7.29 -16.87
C GLY A 431 -11.72 7.05 -17.52
N VAL A 432 -11.00 6.00 -17.09
CA VAL A 432 -9.63 5.71 -17.57
C VAL A 432 -9.55 5.59 -19.10
N ASN A 433 -10.54 4.94 -19.73
CA ASN A 433 -10.60 4.77 -21.18
C ASN A 433 -10.85 6.09 -21.92
N GLU A 434 -11.61 7.00 -21.32
CA GLU A 434 -11.90 8.31 -21.89
C GLU A 434 -10.69 9.23 -21.76
N ILE A 435 -9.98 9.16 -20.63
CA ILE A 435 -8.71 9.86 -20.42
C ILE A 435 -7.67 9.41 -21.45
N LYS A 436 -7.53 8.10 -21.68
CA LYS A 436 -6.58 7.55 -22.67
C LYS A 436 -6.88 7.97 -24.10
N ASN A 437 -8.16 8.13 -24.44
CA ASN A 437 -8.61 8.55 -25.78
C ASN A 437 -8.65 10.07 -25.97
N HIS A 438 -8.25 10.85 -24.97
CA HIS A 438 -8.31 12.30 -25.04
C HIS A 438 -7.33 12.84 -26.09
N PRO A 439 -7.69 13.89 -26.88
CA PRO A 439 -6.83 14.46 -27.93
C PRO A 439 -5.43 14.89 -27.46
N PHE A 440 -5.30 15.25 -26.19
CA PHE A 440 -4.01 15.59 -25.57
C PHE A 440 -2.97 14.45 -25.66
N PHE A 441 -3.42 13.18 -25.65
CA PHE A 441 -2.55 12.00 -25.75
C PHE A 441 -2.45 11.47 -27.19
N TYR A 442 -2.76 12.29 -28.20
CA TYR A 442 -2.64 11.89 -29.59
C TYR A 442 -1.22 11.40 -29.91
N GLY A 443 -1.11 10.15 -30.40
CA GLY A 443 0.16 9.49 -30.70
C GLY A 443 0.86 8.81 -29.53
N ALA A 444 0.23 8.74 -28.35
CA ALA A 444 0.77 7.97 -27.22
C ALA A 444 0.60 6.46 -27.45
N ASP A 445 1.71 5.71 -27.37
CA ASP A 445 1.70 4.25 -27.35
C ASP A 445 1.63 3.76 -25.89
N TRP A 446 0.44 3.36 -25.46
CA TRP A 446 0.15 2.94 -24.09
C TRP A 446 0.82 1.62 -23.71
N ASP A 447 1.08 0.73 -24.68
CA ASP A 447 1.65 -0.59 -24.41
C ASP A 447 3.19 -0.51 -24.32
N ASN A 448 3.81 0.36 -25.13
CA ASN A 448 5.26 0.51 -25.18
C ASN A 448 5.80 1.75 -24.45
N LEU A 449 4.99 2.47 -23.69
CA LEU A 449 5.38 3.72 -23.03
C LEU A 449 6.67 3.59 -22.20
N ARG A 450 6.87 2.43 -21.57
CA ARG A 450 8.04 2.13 -20.75
C ARG A 450 9.32 1.81 -21.52
N TYR A 451 9.21 1.56 -22.83
CA TYR A 451 10.36 1.36 -23.71
C TYR A 451 10.75 2.64 -24.44
N ILE A 452 9.90 3.67 -24.40
CA ILE A 452 10.19 4.99 -24.95
C ILE A 452 11.22 5.69 -24.07
N ALA A 453 12.16 6.41 -24.67
CA ALA A 453 13.15 7.17 -23.93
C ALA A 453 12.45 8.27 -23.09
N PRO A 454 12.60 8.28 -21.75
CA PRO A 454 11.93 9.26 -20.92
C PRO A 454 12.58 10.65 -21.06
N PRO A 455 11.84 11.73 -20.79
CA PRO A 455 12.35 13.09 -20.93
C PRO A 455 13.53 13.42 -20.01
N PHE A 456 13.55 12.82 -18.83
CA PHE A 456 14.63 12.98 -17.85
C PHE A 456 15.15 11.61 -17.44
N VAL A 457 16.44 11.38 -17.71
CA VAL A 457 17.19 10.23 -17.21
C VAL A 457 18.17 10.74 -16.14
N PRO A 458 18.12 10.21 -14.91
CA PRO A 458 19.01 10.66 -13.85
C PRO A 458 20.47 10.32 -14.18
N ALA A 459 21.35 11.31 -14.08
CA ALA A 459 22.78 11.16 -14.31
C ALA A 459 23.46 10.66 -13.03
N LEU A 460 23.45 9.35 -12.84
CA LEU A 460 23.93 8.70 -11.62
C LEU A 460 25.43 8.41 -11.69
N SER A 461 26.17 8.78 -10.63
CA SER A 461 27.59 8.46 -10.47
C SER A 461 27.84 7.07 -9.89
N SER A 462 26.87 6.53 -9.13
CA SER A 462 26.95 5.26 -8.43
C SER A 462 25.56 4.67 -8.17
N ILE A 463 25.51 3.37 -7.85
CA ILE A 463 24.29 2.68 -7.39
C ILE A 463 23.79 3.18 -6.02
N THR A 464 24.64 3.89 -5.27
CA THR A 464 24.31 4.51 -3.99
C THR A 464 24.21 6.03 -4.08
N ASP A 465 24.07 6.57 -5.30
CA ASP A 465 23.96 8.00 -5.50
C ASP A 465 22.66 8.54 -4.87
N THR A 466 22.78 9.64 -4.13
CA THR A 466 21.68 10.29 -3.42
C THR A 466 21.54 11.76 -3.80
N THR A 467 22.15 12.19 -4.90
CA THR A 467 22.15 13.58 -5.40
C THR A 467 20.75 14.13 -5.68
N TYR A 468 19.81 13.27 -6.06
CA TYR A 468 18.42 13.64 -6.33
C TYR A 468 17.52 13.63 -5.08
N PHE A 469 18.09 13.46 -3.89
CA PHE A 469 17.37 13.52 -2.62
C PHE A 469 17.79 14.75 -1.81
N PRO A 470 16.87 15.39 -1.07
CA PRO A 470 17.17 16.55 -0.23
C PRO A 470 17.91 16.14 1.05
N THR A 471 19.16 15.66 0.94
CA THR A 471 19.87 15.05 2.06
C THR A 471 20.44 16.03 3.08
N ASP A 472 20.69 17.26 2.66
CA ASP A 472 21.46 18.23 3.46
C ASP A 472 20.65 18.82 4.62
N GLU A 473 19.33 18.79 4.51
CA GLU A 473 18.40 19.30 5.54
C GLU A 473 18.02 18.21 6.57
N LEU A 474 18.17 16.93 6.20
CA LEU A 474 17.79 15.78 7.02
C LEU A 474 18.76 15.51 8.18
N GLY A 475 20.03 15.91 8.04
CA GLY A 475 21.09 15.70 9.04
C GLY A 475 21.03 16.63 10.26
N ASN A 476 20.29 17.74 10.18
CA ASN A 476 20.24 18.76 11.24
C ASN A 476 19.09 18.59 12.25
N LEU A 477 18.29 17.54 12.12
CA LEU A 477 17.24 17.18 13.09
C LEU A 477 17.83 16.22 14.12
N PRO A 478 17.60 16.46 15.43
CA PRO A 478 18.21 15.67 16.48
C PRO A 478 17.95 14.17 16.28
N GLU A 479 19.00 13.37 16.35
CA GLU A 479 19.01 11.90 16.29
C GLU A 479 18.28 11.24 17.49
N GLN A 480 17.67 12.06 18.35
CA GLN A 480 16.85 11.61 19.46
C GLN A 480 15.50 11.15 18.91
N LEU A 481 15.45 9.88 18.52
CA LEU A 481 14.26 9.07 18.71
C LEU A 481 13.83 9.31 20.17
N GLU A 482 12.79 10.13 20.38
CA GLU A 482 12.18 10.33 21.70
C GLU A 482 12.02 8.97 22.37
N VAL A 483 12.19 8.89 23.69
CA VAL A 483 12.09 7.66 24.47
C VAL A 483 10.80 6.92 24.10
N VAL A 484 10.91 5.94 23.20
CA VAL A 484 9.76 5.26 22.61
C VAL A 484 9.27 4.26 23.65
N GLU A 485 8.07 4.50 24.20
CA GLU A 485 7.42 3.53 25.08
C GLU A 485 7.26 2.19 24.35
N GLN A 486 7.74 1.12 24.98
CA GLN A 486 7.51 -0.22 24.46
C GLN A 486 6.03 -0.52 24.44
N VAL A 487 5.55 -0.95 23.27
CA VAL A 487 4.18 -1.38 23.07
C VAL A 487 3.96 -2.67 23.86
N GLY A 488 2.94 -2.71 24.73
CA GLY A 488 2.61 -3.90 25.52
C GLY A 488 2.29 -5.12 24.65
N SER A 489 2.53 -6.33 25.16
CA SER A 489 2.46 -7.60 24.41
C SER A 489 1.12 -7.87 23.71
N ASP A 490 0.02 -7.32 24.23
CA ASP A 490 -1.31 -7.45 23.62
C ASP A 490 -1.46 -6.60 22.35
N LYS A 491 -0.76 -5.48 22.27
CA LYS A 491 -0.76 -4.59 21.10
C LYS A 491 0.21 -5.07 20.03
N ASP A 492 1.19 -5.92 20.37
CA ASP A 492 2.06 -6.59 19.40
C ASP A 492 1.30 -7.60 18.51
N LEU A 493 0.17 -8.15 18.99
CA LEU A 493 -0.72 -9.00 18.20
C LEU A 493 -1.29 -8.28 16.97
N ALA A 494 -1.41 -6.95 17.05
CA ALA A 494 -1.88 -6.12 15.96
C ALA A 494 -0.91 -6.14 14.76
N PHE A 495 0.34 -6.57 14.96
CA PHE A 495 1.36 -6.70 13.91
C PHE A 495 1.65 -8.16 13.52
N LEU A 496 0.81 -9.10 13.96
CA LEU A 496 0.92 -10.51 13.57
C LEU A 496 0.74 -10.63 12.04
N GLY A 497 1.66 -11.35 11.39
CA GLY A 497 1.66 -11.53 9.93
C GLY A 497 2.38 -10.41 9.16
N PHE A 498 2.88 -9.35 9.80
CA PHE A 498 3.58 -8.26 9.11
C PHE A 498 4.83 -8.73 8.34
N THR A 499 5.46 -9.84 8.75
CA THR A 499 6.70 -10.34 8.15
C THR A 499 6.47 -10.97 6.78
N PHE A 500 7.06 -10.38 5.75
CA PHE A 500 7.01 -10.84 4.36
C PHE A 500 8.42 -11.01 3.80
N LYS A 501 8.59 -11.98 2.89
CA LYS A 501 9.82 -12.16 2.12
C LYS A 501 9.46 -12.56 0.70
N ARG A 502 9.80 -11.70 -0.25
CA ARG A 502 9.67 -11.99 -1.67
C ARG A 502 10.71 -13.02 -2.08
N PHE A 503 10.25 -14.07 -2.73
CA PHE A 503 11.11 -15.04 -3.37
C PHE A 503 11.23 -14.71 -4.86
N THR A 504 12.30 -14.01 -5.22
CA THR A 504 12.71 -13.90 -6.63
C THR A 504 13.44 -15.19 -6.96
N GLY A 505 12.72 -16.15 -7.54
CA GLY A 505 13.25 -17.49 -7.80
C GLY A 505 14.42 -17.49 -8.77
N GLY A 506 15.64 -17.31 -8.25
CA GLY A 506 16.93 -17.59 -8.92
C GLY A 506 17.24 -16.82 -10.21
N GLN A 507 16.29 -16.12 -10.83
CA GLN A 507 16.58 -15.15 -11.86
C GLN A 507 17.03 -13.88 -11.15
N ALA A 508 18.35 -13.69 -11.13
CA ALA A 508 18.87 -12.33 -11.07
C ALA A 508 18.24 -11.55 -12.25
N PRO A 509 17.77 -10.31 -12.03
CA PRO A 509 17.41 -9.44 -13.13
C PRO A 509 18.59 -9.24 -14.08
#